data_AF-K0RAK9-F1
#
_entry.id   AF-K0RAK9-F1
#
_cell.length_a   1.000
_cell.length_b   1.000
_cell.length_c   1.000
_cell.angle_alpha   90.00
_cell.angle_beta   90.00
_cell.angle_gamma   90.00
#
_symmetry.space_group_name_H-M   'P 1'
#
loop_
_entity.id
_entity.type
_entity.pdbx_description
1 polymer ?
#
loop_
_entity_poly.entity_id
_entity_poly.type
_entity_poly.pdbx_seq_one_letter_code
_entity_poly.pdbx_strand_id
1 'polypeptide(L)'
;MFSQDETDEARERRGAECEFVRSAYGESEARIVGPAAGGGAAAPWSVPWLCPPAGTTQPATAGSDVRVELRLGMPPDYPVREGAGLRVSVELVSSPSSPPFLRRAALRAVQDLTARCKSAAHEIAESGGGEAVWSVLAAADEWISSDWETTLGEYEKLASRNDSDHGEVSESAMSNRADLTLGRRIIYSHHIIANSKRRGLHDLASQYNLGGYAKIGWPGVVLVEGEESSCQSFVDEIKRWRWQQLQVRGEEQIRIPRGDSLDDHRKLSPDFEELGEDEMSALAQNCRVAGLEGLFLTCLKINDSRNKSDVEEVVETGHYGVLVNVDHMNNAKSYRKWLKRTCQSQGCTLMIRQHHGNLNEQSKPRIYVAILGERECVKIVLKQWRTSRVDVDSRNKPCLERMMKVVAEGDVTRIPRGLSNDDDDVNCSAEKLQTVLESIDESWGSAMEAGGP
;
A
#
# COMPACT_ATOMS: atom_id res chain seq x y z
N MET A 1 -17.92 0.48 35.82
CA MET A 1 -17.52 -0.29 37.02
C MET A 1 -18.55 -1.39 37.13
N PHE A 2 -18.15 -2.67 37.12
CA PHE A 2 -19.09 -3.78 37.21
C PHE A 2 -19.80 -3.76 38.57
N SER A 3 -21.11 -4.02 38.59
CA SER A 3 -21.75 -4.47 39.83
C SER A 3 -21.16 -5.83 40.23
N GLN A 4 -21.15 -6.12 41.53
CA GLN A 4 -20.75 -7.43 42.03
C GLN A 4 -21.68 -8.52 41.48
N ASP A 5 -22.98 -8.23 41.40
CA ASP A 5 -23.99 -9.11 40.81
C ASP A 5 -23.74 -9.37 39.31
N GLU A 6 -23.39 -8.34 38.52
CA GLU A 6 -23.05 -8.48 37.09
C GLU A 6 -21.78 -9.32 36.88
N THR A 7 -20.82 -9.24 37.80
CA THR A 7 -19.57 -9.99 37.73
C THR A 7 -19.79 -11.46 38.03
N ASP A 8 -20.66 -11.76 38.99
CA ASP A 8 -21.02 -13.12 39.38
C ASP A 8 -21.91 -13.79 38.32
N GLU A 9 -22.90 -13.07 37.77
CA GLU A 9 -23.71 -13.54 36.63
C GLU A 9 -22.84 -13.85 35.41
N ALA A 10 -21.92 -12.94 35.04
CA ALA A 10 -21.03 -13.15 33.90
C ALA A 10 -20.12 -14.36 34.12
N ARG A 11 -19.72 -14.63 35.37
CA ARG A 11 -18.91 -15.81 35.70
C ARG A 11 -19.72 -17.10 35.56
N GLU A 12 -20.95 -17.14 36.06
CA GLU A 12 -21.83 -18.30 35.98
C GLU A 12 -22.13 -18.67 34.52
N ARG A 13 -22.51 -17.68 33.71
CA ARG A 13 -22.85 -17.88 32.28
C ARG A 13 -21.65 -18.30 31.43
N ARG A 14 -20.48 -17.72 31.65
CA ARG A 14 -19.22 -18.21 31.02
C ARG A 14 -18.90 -19.64 31.46
N GLY A 15 -19.19 -19.98 32.72
CA GLY A 15 -19.04 -21.32 33.26
C GLY A 15 -19.91 -22.33 32.51
N ALA A 16 -21.17 -22.00 32.27
CA ALA A 16 -22.12 -22.82 31.52
C ALA A 16 -21.66 -23.08 30.08
N GLU A 17 -21.18 -22.06 29.36
CA GLU A 17 -20.64 -22.24 28.00
C GLU A 17 -19.37 -23.09 27.99
N CYS A 18 -18.51 -22.95 29.01
CA CYS A 18 -17.34 -23.81 29.16
C CYS A 18 -17.74 -25.26 29.42
N GLU A 19 -18.76 -25.51 30.24
CA GLU A 19 -19.28 -26.85 30.50
C GLU A 19 -19.93 -27.46 29.26
N PHE A 20 -20.71 -26.67 28.51
CA PHE A 20 -21.25 -27.05 27.23
C PHE A 20 -20.14 -27.58 26.29
N VAL A 21 -19.05 -26.82 26.10
CA VAL A 21 -17.93 -27.26 25.24
C VAL A 21 -17.28 -28.56 25.75
N ARG A 22 -17.06 -28.70 27.07
CA ARG A 22 -16.52 -29.95 27.66
C ARG A 22 -17.42 -31.16 27.46
N SER A 23 -18.73 -30.95 27.46
CA SER A 23 -19.70 -32.02 27.30
C SER A 23 -19.91 -32.43 25.83
N ALA A 24 -19.77 -31.47 24.92
CA ALA A 24 -20.04 -31.65 23.49
C ALA A 24 -18.82 -32.12 22.68
N TYR A 25 -17.59 -31.82 23.14
CA TYR A 25 -16.36 -32.09 22.40
C TYR A 25 -15.35 -32.87 23.25
N GLY A 26 -14.65 -33.83 22.65
CA GLY A 26 -13.54 -34.54 23.30
C GLY A 26 -12.29 -33.66 23.50
N GLU A 27 -11.35 -34.10 24.35
CA GLU A 27 -10.10 -33.36 24.63
C GLU A 27 -9.21 -33.12 23.38
N SER A 28 -9.37 -33.96 22.35
CA SER A 28 -8.71 -33.80 21.05
C SER A 28 -9.42 -32.82 20.12
N GLU A 29 -10.69 -32.51 20.36
CA GLU A 29 -11.57 -31.70 19.51
C GLU A 29 -11.75 -30.28 20.03
N ALA A 30 -11.72 -30.08 21.35
CA ALA A 30 -11.72 -28.76 21.97
C ALA A 30 -10.86 -28.76 23.24
N ARG A 31 -9.92 -27.82 23.32
CA ARG A 31 -9.03 -27.65 24.48
C ARG A 31 -9.07 -26.23 25.02
N ILE A 32 -8.97 -26.11 26.34
CA ILE A 32 -8.77 -24.82 27.01
C ILE A 32 -7.28 -24.48 26.97
N VAL A 33 -6.94 -23.27 26.54
CA VAL A 33 -5.56 -22.79 26.46
C VAL A 33 -5.35 -21.65 27.46
N GLY A 34 -4.53 -21.83 28.49
CA GLY A 34 -4.14 -20.77 29.43
C GLY A 34 -4.53 -21.01 30.90
N PRO A 35 -4.04 -20.17 31.84
CA PRO A 35 -4.14 -20.45 33.27
C PRO A 35 -5.57 -20.23 33.79
N ALA A 36 -6.24 -21.32 34.17
CA ALA A 36 -7.38 -21.27 35.08
C ALA A 36 -6.88 -21.00 36.51
N ALA A 37 -6.51 -19.76 36.82
CA ALA A 37 -6.15 -19.37 38.19
C ALA A 37 -6.40 -17.88 38.45
N GLY A 38 -7.53 -17.58 39.10
CA GLY A 38 -7.60 -16.48 40.06
C GLY A 38 -7.82 -15.05 39.56
N GLY A 39 -8.30 -14.82 38.32
CA GLY A 39 -8.54 -13.45 37.86
C GLY A 39 -9.56 -13.31 36.75
N GLY A 40 -10.86 -13.46 37.06
CA GLY A 40 -12.01 -12.87 36.34
C GLY A 40 -12.24 -13.14 34.84
N ALA A 41 -11.25 -13.61 34.08
CA ALA A 41 -11.32 -13.88 32.65
C ALA A 41 -11.42 -15.40 32.44
N ALA A 42 -12.44 -15.84 31.69
CA ALA A 42 -12.55 -17.25 31.32
C ALA A 42 -11.46 -17.59 30.28
N ALA A 43 -10.83 -18.75 30.45
CA ALA A 43 -9.73 -19.18 29.62
C ALA A 43 -10.19 -19.43 28.17
N PRO A 44 -9.40 -19.02 27.16
CA PRO A 44 -9.80 -19.17 25.77
C PRO A 44 -9.86 -20.64 25.34
N TRP A 45 -10.83 -20.96 24.49
CA TRP A 45 -11.01 -22.27 23.89
C TRP A 45 -10.34 -22.34 22.53
N SER A 46 -9.85 -23.52 22.18
CA SER A 46 -9.18 -23.82 20.92
C SER A 46 -9.77 -25.09 20.34
N VAL A 47 -10.38 -25.01 19.16
CA VAL A 47 -11.02 -26.11 18.45
C VAL A 47 -10.25 -26.37 17.15
N PRO A 48 -9.43 -27.43 17.07
CA PRO A 48 -8.80 -27.84 15.81
C PRO A 48 -9.84 -28.46 14.87
N TRP A 49 -9.90 -27.95 13.64
CA TRP A 49 -10.69 -28.55 12.56
C TRP A 49 -9.79 -29.21 11.52
N LEU A 50 -10.24 -30.36 11.02
CA LEU A 50 -9.63 -31.11 9.93
C LEU A 50 -10.46 -30.89 8.66
N CYS A 51 -9.90 -30.19 7.68
CA CYS A 51 -10.51 -30.03 6.37
C CYS A 51 -9.89 -31.06 5.41
N PRO A 52 -10.64 -32.10 4.98
CA PRO A 52 -10.11 -33.11 4.09
C PRO A 52 -9.82 -32.54 2.70
N PRO A 53 -8.79 -33.05 2.00
CA PRO A 53 -8.53 -32.72 0.60
C PRO A 53 -9.62 -33.30 -0.33
N ALA A 54 -9.77 -32.69 -1.50
CA ALA A 54 -10.80 -33.03 -2.48
C ALA A 54 -10.92 -34.54 -2.73
N GLY A 55 -12.15 -35.07 -2.66
CA GLY A 55 -12.48 -36.43 -3.11
C GLY A 55 -12.09 -37.59 -2.19
N THR A 56 -11.67 -37.34 -0.94
CA THR A 56 -11.24 -38.43 -0.04
C THR A 56 -12.28 -38.74 1.03
N THR A 57 -13.14 -39.75 0.80
CA THR A 57 -14.02 -40.37 1.82
C THR A 57 -13.28 -41.38 2.71
N GLN A 58 -11.94 -41.42 2.67
CA GLN A 58 -11.10 -42.33 3.45
C GLN A 58 -10.42 -41.62 4.64
N PRO A 59 -10.12 -42.34 5.73
CA PRO A 59 -9.48 -41.75 6.91
C PRO A 59 -8.09 -41.18 6.59
N ALA A 60 -7.89 -39.96 7.07
CA ALA A 60 -6.73 -39.10 6.90
C ALA A 60 -5.39 -39.84 7.02
N THR A 61 -4.53 -39.69 6.01
CA THR A 61 -3.10 -39.96 6.16
C THR A 61 -2.40 -38.71 6.67
N ALA A 62 -1.50 -38.86 7.64
CA ALA A 62 -0.81 -37.73 8.27
C ALA A 62 0.04 -36.97 7.24
N GLY A 63 -0.46 -35.84 6.72
CA GLY A 63 0.29 -34.94 5.84
C GLY A 63 -0.49 -34.27 4.71
N SER A 64 -1.73 -34.70 4.41
CA SER A 64 -2.53 -34.18 3.29
C SER A 64 -3.56 -33.10 3.66
N ASP A 65 -3.76 -32.84 4.95
CA ASP A 65 -4.96 -32.12 5.40
C ASP A 65 -4.69 -30.66 5.73
N VAL A 66 -5.67 -29.81 5.40
CA VAL A 66 -5.69 -28.41 5.83
C VAL A 66 -6.19 -28.40 7.28
N ARG A 67 -5.33 -27.97 8.20
CA ARG A 67 -5.64 -27.85 9.64
C ARG A 67 -5.82 -26.39 10.00
N VAL A 68 -6.98 -26.08 10.57
CA VAL A 68 -7.35 -24.74 11.01
C VAL A 68 -7.69 -24.81 12.50
N GLU A 69 -7.27 -23.81 13.27
CA GLU A 69 -7.57 -23.71 14.69
C GLU A 69 -8.45 -22.48 14.96
N LEU A 70 -9.68 -22.71 15.42
CA LEU A 70 -10.59 -21.66 15.88
C LEU A 70 -10.33 -21.40 17.37
N ARG A 71 -10.02 -20.15 17.72
CA ARG A 71 -9.83 -19.70 19.09
C ARG A 71 -10.93 -18.72 19.50
N LEU A 72 -11.53 -19.00 20.66
CA LEU A 72 -12.62 -18.23 21.26
C LEU A 72 -12.15 -17.67 22.60
N GLY A 73 -12.06 -16.34 22.70
CA GLY A 73 -11.71 -15.62 23.92
C GLY A 73 -12.94 -14.96 24.55
N MET A 74 -13.18 -15.23 25.83
CA MET A 74 -14.29 -14.66 26.59
C MET A 74 -13.79 -13.46 27.41
N PRO A 75 -14.03 -12.21 26.98
CA PRO A 75 -13.62 -11.05 27.76
C PRO A 75 -14.44 -10.91 29.06
N PRO A 76 -13.97 -10.14 30.07
CA PRO A 76 -14.61 -10.07 31.39
C PRO A 76 -16.06 -9.53 31.38
N ASP A 77 -16.40 -8.72 30.38
CA ASP A 77 -17.70 -8.10 30.13
C ASP A 77 -18.70 -8.99 29.38
N TYR A 78 -18.23 -10.09 28.79
CA TYR A 78 -19.07 -11.08 28.12
C TYR A 78 -19.61 -12.10 29.13
N PRO A 79 -20.86 -12.61 28.99
CA PRO A 79 -21.85 -12.30 27.95
C PRO A 79 -22.89 -11.23 28.36
N VAL A 80 -22.74 -10.59 29.53
CA VAL A 80 -23.83 -9.87 30.20
C VAL A 80 -24.07 -8.46 29.64
N ARG A 81 -23.07 -7.81 29.07
CA ARG A 81 -23.22 -6.43 28.55
C ARG A 81 -23.54 -6.40 27.07
N GLU A 82 -24.44 -5.50 26.69
CA GLU A 82 -24.69 -5.12 25.31
C GLU A 82 -23.39 -4.65 24.64
N GLY A 83 -23.06 -5.25 23.49
CA GLY A 83 -21.81 -5.00 22.74
C GLY A 83 -20.57 -5.75 23.24
N ALA A 84 -20.63 -6.46 24.37
CA ALA A 84 -19.54 -7.30 24.85
C ALA A 84 -19.58 -8.68 24.17
N GLY A 85 -19.04 -8.77 22.96
CA GLY A 85 -19.02 -10.00 22.15
C GLY A 85 -17.82 -10.91 22.42
N LEU A 86 -17.98 -12.18 22.02
CA LEU A 86 -16.92 -13.19 22.05
C LEU A 86 -15.77 -12.79 21.10
N ARG A 87 -14.51 -12.91 21.55
CA ARG A 87 -13.35 -12.67 20.69
C ARG A 87 -13.06 -13.90 19.85
N VAL A 88 -13.15 -13.75 18.55
CA VAL A 88 -12.94 -14.84 17.59
C VAL A 88 -11.67 -14.61 16.79
N SER A 89 -10.81 -15.63 16.73
CA SER A 89 -9.64 -15.67 15.84
C SER A 89 -9.48 -17.07 15.26
N VAL A 90 -9.14 -17.14 13.97
CA VAL A 90 -8.91 -18.41 13.27
C VAL A 90 -7.50 -18.38 12.69
N GLU A 91 -6.74 -19.45 12.90
CA GLU A 91 -5.35 -19.58 12.42
C GLU A 91 -5.18 -20.84 11.57
N LEU A 92 -4.42 -20.71 10.47
CA LEU A 92 -3.99 -21.87 9.68
C LEU A 92 -2.82 -22.55 10.39
N VAL A 93 -3.02 -23.79 10.85
CA VAL A 93 -2.00 -24.57 11.55
C VAL A 93 -1.09 -25.30 10.58
N SER A 94 -1.67 -25.93 9.55
CA SER A 94 -0.90 -26.56 8.49
C SER A 94 -1.70 -26.62 7.20
N SER A 95 -1.01 -26.55 6.07
CA SER A 95 -1.57 -26.86 4.75
C SER A 95 -0.60 -27.75 4.00
N PRO A 96 -1.06 -28.72 3.20
CA PRO A 96 -0.18 -29.45 2.29
C PRO A 96 0.54 -28.49 1.34
N SER A 97 1.81 -28.77 1.06
CA SER A 97 2.63 -27.98 0.12
C SER A 97 2.29 -28.28 -1.35
N SER A 98 1.62 -29.41 -1.60
CA SER A 98 1.16 -29.83 -2.91
C SER A 98 -0.23 -30.48 -2.81
N PRO A 99 -1.16 -30.14 -3.72
CA PRO A 99 -1.03 -29.11 -4.75
C PRO A 99 -1.09 -27.67 -4.19
N PRO A 100 -0.39 -26.69 -4.81
CA PRO A 100 -0.22 -25.34 -4.28
C PRO A 100 -1.54 -24.54 -4.19
N PHE A 101 -2.57 -24.94 -4.93
CA PHE A 101 -3.89 -24.32 -4.82
C PHE A 101 -4.56 -24.59 -3.47
N LEU A 102 -4.24 -25.70 -2.78
CA LEU A 102 -4.80 -26.02 -1.46
C LEU A 102 -4.40 -24.99 -0.41
N ARG A 103 -3.14 -24.54 -0.43
CA ARG A 103 -2.69 -23.48 0.47
C ARG A 103 -3.41 -22.16 0.21
N ARG A 104 -3.65 -21.82 -1.06
CA ARG A 104 -4.40 -20.61 -1.44
C ARG A 104 -5.87 -20.69 -1.02
N ALA A 105 -6.51 -21.82 -1.27
CA ALA A 105 -7.87 -22.10 -0.81
C ALA A 105 -7.96 -22.03 0.72
N ALA A 106 -7.00 -22.63 1.44
CA ALA A 106 -6.94 -22.61 2.90
C ALA A 106 -6.77 -21.19 3.48
N LEU A 107 -5.93 -20.35 2.87
CA LEU A 107 -5.76 -18.96 3.31
C LEU A 107 -7.04 -18.14 3.12
N ARG A 108 -7.72 -18.32 1.98
CA ARG A 108 -9.01 -17.68 1.72
C ARG A 108 -10.08 -18.17 2.70
N ALA A 109 -10.14 -19.47 2.91
CA ALA A 109 -11.02 -20.13 3.86
C ALA A 109 -10.89 -19.56 5.27
N VAL A 110 -9.67 -19.37 5.77
CA VAL A 110 -9.43 -18.80 7.10
C VAL A 110 -9.99 -17.38 7.22
N GLN A 111 -9.86 -16.55 6.18
CA GLN A 111 -10.41 -15.19 6.18
C GLN A 111 -11.95 -15.20 6.22
N ASP A 112 -12.56 -16.00 5.34
CA ASP A 112 -14.01 -16.09 5.22
C ASP A 112 -14.65 -16.73 6.48
N LEU A 113 -14.05 -17.79 7.00
CA LEU A 113 -14.43 -18.43 8.28
C LEU A 113 -14.29 -17.45 9.46
N THR A 114 -13.18 -16.70 9.54
CA THR A 114 -13.02 -15.67 10.58
C THR A 114 -14.11 -14.62 10.51
N ALA A 115 -14.47 -14.17 9.30
CA ALA A 115 -15.50 -13.16 9.11
C ALA A 115 -16.87 -13.69 9.53
N ARG A 116 -17.24 -14.92 9.16
CA ARG A 116 -18.51 -15.54 9.55
C ARG A 116 -18.63 -15.74 11.06
N CYS A 117 -17.60 -16.31 11.69
CA CYS A 117 -17.60 -16.51 13.14
C CYS A 117 -17.65 -15.17 13.90
N LYS A 118 -17.00 -14.12 13.39
CA LYS A 118 -17.12 -12.77 13.98
C LYS A 118 -18.51 -12.17 13.81
N SER A 119 -19.17 -12.37 12.67
CA SER A 119 -20.55 -11.91 12.45
C SER A 119 -21.50 -12.56 13.45
N ALA A 120 -21.43 -13.90 13.59
CA ALA A 120 -22.24 -14.65 14.55
C ALA A 120 -22.03 -14.17 15.99
N ALA A 121 -20.78 -13.88 16.39
CA ALA A 121 -20.49 -13.32 17.70
C ALA A 121 -21.06 -11.89 17.88
N HIS A 122 -21.03 -11.09 16.82
CA HIS A 122 -21.48 -9.70 16.84
C HIS A 122 -23.00 -9.58 16.92
N GLU A 123 -23.75 -10.38 16.17
CA GLU A 123 -25.21 -10.40 16.17
C GLU A 123 -25.78 -10.71 17.56
N ILE A 124 -25.15 -11.64 18.29
CA ILE A 124 -25.54 -11.96 19.68
C ILE A 124 -25.17 -10.81 20.64
N ALA A 125 -24.03 -10.14 20.41
CA ALA A 125 -23.63 -9.00 21.23
C ALA A 125 -24.55 -7.78 21.04
N GLU A 126 -25.04 -7.54 19.82
CA GLU A 126 -25.93 -6.42 19.48
C GLU A 126 -27.39 -6.65 19.88
N SER A 127 -27.84 -7.90 20.03
CA SER A 127 -29.21 -8.23 20.43
C SER A 127 -29.48 -8.10 21.94
N GLY A 128 -28.56 -7.48 22.68
CA GLY A 128 -28.68 -7.25 24.13
C GLY A 128 -27.64 -7.97 24.98
N GLY A 129 -26.62 -8.58 24.36
CA GLY A 129 -25.66 -9.46 25.04
C GLY A 129 -26.20 -10.89 25.19
N GLY A 130 -25.33 -11.88 25.14
CA GLY A 130 -25.75 -13.28 25.14
C GLY A 130 -24.61 -14.27 24.98
N GLU A 131 -24.92 -15.52 25.26
CA GLU A 131 -24.03 -16.68 25.06
C GLU A 131 -23.93 -16.95 23.55
N ALA A 132 -22.74 -16.79 23.01
CA ALA A 132 -22.44 -16.81 21.59
C ALA A 132 -21.54 -17.99 21.19
N VAL A 133 -21.01 -18.78 22.13
CA VAL A 133 -20.10 -19.91 21.82
C VAL A 133 -20.77 -20.90 20.88
N TRP A 134 -21.99 -21.33 21.18
CA TRP A 134 -22.74 -22.24 20.32
C TRP A 134 -22.96 -21.66 18.93
N SER A 135 -23.42 -20.41 18.82
CA SER A 135 -23.69 -19.76 17.54
C SER A 135 -22.43 -19.63 16.69
N VAL A 136 -21.29 -19.33 17.31
CA VAL A 136 -20.00 -19.25 16.61
C VAL A 136 -19.51 -20.62 16.14
N LEU A 137 -19.67 -21.66 16.96
CA LEU A 137 -19.30 -23.03 16.60
C LEU A 137 -20.20 -23.59 15.50
N ALA A 138 -21.52 -23.34 15.57
CA ALA A 138 -22.47 -23.73 14.52
C ALA A 138 -22.18 -23.01 13.19
N ALA A 139 -21.88 -21.72 13.23
CA ALA A 139 -21.48 -20.97 12.04
C ALA A 139 -20.15 -21.48 11.44
N ALA A 140 -19.23 -21.95 12.28
CA ALA A 140 -17.99 -22.58 11.81
C ALA A 140 -18.26 -23.93 11.14
N ASP A 141 -19.08 -24.79 11.75
CA ASP A 141 -19.46 -26.10 11.23
C ASP A 141 -20.21 -26.01 9.89
N GLU A 142 -21.16 -25.09 9.79
CA GLU A 142 -21.91 -24.83 8.56
C GLU A 142 -20.99 -24.37 7.43
N TRP A 143 -20.07 -23.43 7.72
CA TRP A 143 -19.13 -22.93 6.74
C TRP A 143 -18.20 -24.02 6.23
N ILE A 144 -17.68 -24.85 7.13
CA ILE A 144 -16.76 -25.93 6.76
C ILE A 144 -17.47 -27.04 6.00
N SER A 145 -18.73 -27.31 6.31
CA SER A 145 -19.52 -28.33 5.61
C SER A 145 -19.99 -27.90 4.21
N SER A 146 -20.11 -26.60 3.93
CA SER A 146 -20.74 -26.10 2.68
C SER A 146 -19.83 -25.17 1.85
N ASP A 147 -19.23 -24.18 2.47
CA ASP A 147 -18.44 -23.15 1.79
C ASP A 147 -17.01 -23.61 1.51
N TRP A 148 -16.46 -24.51 2.33
CA TRP A 148 -15.12 -25.08 2.10
C TRP A 148 -15.06 -25.87 0.79
N GLU A 149 -16.01 -26.76 0.52
CA GLU A 149 -16.05 -27.54 -0.74
C GLU A 149 -16.17 -26.62 -1.96
N THR A 150 -16.99 -25.59 -1.84
CA THR A 150 -17.17 -24.57 -2.90
C THR A 150 -15.86 -23.82 -3.16
N THR A 151 -15.24 -23.31 -2.10
CA THR A 151 -13.95 -22.60 -2.15
C THR A 151 -12.88 -23.50 -2.76
N LEU A 152 -12.83 -24.76 -2.35
CA LEU A 152 -11.87 -25.73 -2.86
C LEU A 152 -12.06 -26.00 -4.35
N GLY A 153 -13.31 -26.22 -4.79
CA GLY A 153 -13.64 -26.47 -6.19
C GLY A 153 -13.39 -25.26 -7.11
N GLU A 154 -13.53 -24.03 -6.60
CA GLU A 154 -13.16 -22.82 -7.34
C GLU A 154 -11.67 -22.74 -7.60
N TYR A 155 -10.85 -23.00 -6.58
CA TYR A 155 -9.39 -22.97 -6.69
C TYR A 155 -8.84 -24.16 -7.49
N GLU A 156 -9.49 -25.31 -7.44
CA GLU A 156 -9.20 -26.46 -8.30
C GLU A 156 -9.52 -26.15 -9.78
N LYS A 157 -10.66 -25.52 -10.07
CA LYS A 157 -11.01 -25.04 -11.43
C LYS A 157 -10.05 -23.97 -11.92
N LEU A 158 -9.59 -23.09 -11.03
CA LEU A 158 -8.61 -22.07 -11.37
C LEU A 158 -7.23 -22.68 -11.66
N ALA A 159 -6.85 -23.73 -10.91
CA ALA A 159 -5.65 -24.50 -11.15
C ALA A 159 -5.71 -25.26 -12.48
N SER A 160 -6.83 -25.92 -12.78
CA SER A 160 -7.00 -26.66 -14.04
C SER A 160 -7.11 -25.74 -15.27
N ARG A 161 -7.70 -24.54 -15.12
CA ARG A 161 -7.70 -23.51 -16.19
C ARG A 161 -6.29 -23.04 -16.55
N ASN A 162 -5.42 -22.90 -15.56
CA ASN A 162 -4.02 -22.54 -15.78
C ASN A 162 -3.19 -23.70 -16.39
N ASP A 163 -3.65 -24.94 -16.26
CA ASP A 163 -3.02 -26.13 -16.85
C ASP A 163 -3.48 -26.37 -18.31
N SER A 164 -4.70 -25.92 -18.66
CA SER A 164 -5.31 -26.15 -19.98
C SER A 164 -4.84 -25.24 -21.13
N ASP A 165 -3.87 -24.33 -20.91
CA ASP A 165 -3.24 -23.54 -22.00
C ASP A 165 -2.00 -24.22 -22.62
N HIS A 166 -1.54 -25.36 -22.09
CA HIS A 166 -0.46 -26.16 -22.66
C HIS A 166 -0.86 -27.63 -22.77
N GLY A 167 -1.42 -27.99 -23.93
CA GLY A 167 -1.94 -29.33 -24.24
C GLY A 167 -0.90 -30.46 -24.31
N GLU A 168 -1.35 -31.63 -23.86
CA GLU A 168 -0.96 -33.03 -24.12
C GLU A 168 0.53 -33.40 -24.38
N VAL A 169 1.11 -34.28 -23.54
CA VAL A 169 1.21 -35.75 -23.74
C VAL A 169 1.97 -36.41 -22.56
N SER A 170 1.34 -37.45 -21.98
CA SER A 170 1.78 -38.70 -21.32
C SER A 170 3.13 -38.93 -20.60
N GLU A 171 2.99 -39.45 -19.37
CA GLU A 171 3.73 -40.55 -18.70
C GLU A 171 5.27 -40.63 -18.80
N SER A 172 5.96 -39.93 -17.89
CA SER A 172 7.10 -40.52 -17.14
C SER A 172 7.39 -39.64 -15.91
N ALA A 173 6.77 -40.05 -14.80
CA ALA A 173 6.57 -39.31 -13.57
C ALA A 173 7.83 -39.15 -12.68
N MET A 174 8.92 -38.56 -13.17
CA MET A 174 10.08 -38.21 -12.33
C MET A 174 10.78 -36.86 -12.66
N SER A 175 10.25 -36.00 -13.54
CA SER A 175 10.99 -34.80 -14.00
C SER A 175 10.24 -33.46 -14.03
N ASN A 176 9.00 -33.33 -13.55
CA ASN A 176 8.30 -32.03 -13.56
C ASN A 176 8.31 -31.34 -12.20
N ARG A 177 9.46 -30.78 -11.81
CA ARG A 177 9.43 -29.49 -11.09
C ARG A 177 9.04 -28.46 -12.13
N ALA A 178 7.85 -27.85 -11.97
CA ALA A 178 7.38 -26.76 -12.81
C ALA A 178 8.48 -25.69 -12.91
N ASP A 179 8.63 -25.06 -14.08
CA ASP A 179 9.63 -24.01 -14.32
C ASP A 179 9.35 -22.84 -13.35
N LEU A 180 10.07 -22.79 -12.23
CA LEU A 180 9.92 -21.77 -11.20
C LEU A 180 10.39 -20.43 -11.79
N THR A 181 9.64 -19.36 -11.55
CA THR A 181 10.05 -18.00 -11.94
C THR A 181 10.20 -17.16 -10.68
N LEU A 182 11.40 -16.63 -10.47
CA LEU A 182 11.68 -15.65 -9.43
C LEU A 182 11.25 -14.27 -9.93
N GLY A 183 10.41 -13.59 -9.16
CA GLY A 183 9.96 -12.24 -9.41
C GLY A 183 10.61 -11.24 -8.48
N ARG A 184 10.85 -10.02 -8.98
CA ARG A 184 11.19 -8.84 -8.18
C ARG A 184 10.31 -7.68 -8.60
N ARG A 185 9.84 -6.92 -7.62
CA ARG A 185 9.02 -5.71 -7.89
C ARG A 185 9.44 -4.59 -6.98
N ILE A 186 9.60 -3.40 -7.56
CA ILE A 186 9.76 -2.17 -6.80
C ILE A 186 8.55 -1.26 -6.98
N ILE A 187 8.01 -0.82 -5.87
CA ILE A 187 6.72 -0.16 -5.79
C ILE A 187 6.92 1.17 -5.09
N TYR A 188 6.53 2.23 -5.77
CA TYR A 188 6.54 3.58 -5.26
C TYR A 188 5.20 3.90 -4.61
N SER A 189 5.24 4.52 -3.44
CA SER A 189 4.11 5.14 -2.76
C SER A 189 4.41 6.61 -2.47
N HIS A 190 3.37 7.45 -2.46
CA HIS A 190 3.51 8.84 -2.01
C HIS A 190 4.08 8.91 -0.58
N HIS A 191 3.65 8.01 0.30
CA HIS A 191 4.24 7.77 1.61
C HIS A 191 3.72 6.48 2.27
N ILE A 192 4.49 5.93 3.22
CA ILE A 192 4.07 4.83 4.09
C ILE A 192 4.23 5.31 5.54
N ILE A 193 3.17 5.82 6.15
CA ILE A 193 3.21 6.38 7.53
C ILE A 193 2.33 5.57 8.48
N ALA A 194 1.17 5.10 8.00
CA ALA A 194 0.20 4.41 8.84
C ALA A 194 0.74 3.07 9.37
N ASN A 195 0.73 2.90 10.70
CA ASN A 195 1.17 1.67 11.36
C ASN A 195 0.42 0.42 10.90
N SER A 196 -0.85 0.56 10.51
CA SER A 196 -1.64 -0.54 9.94
C SER A 196 -1.07 -1.04 8.60
N LYS A 197 -0.61 -0.14 7.74
CA LYS A 197 0.02 -0.50 6.47
C LYS A 197 1.42 -1.07 6.67
N ARG A 198 2.18 -0.51 7.60
CA ARG A 198 3.51 -1.00 7.98
C ARG A 198 3.45 -2.47 8.42
N ARG A 199 2.62 -2.76 9.42
CA ARG A 199 2.37 -4.13 9.89
C ARG A 199 1.79 -5.02 8.79
N GLY A 200 0.80 -4.50 8.06
CA GLY A 200 0.19 -5.24 6.95
C GLY A 200 1.20 -5.64 5.87
N LEU A 201 2.14 -4.77 5.50
CA LEU A 201 3.18 -5.08 4.50
C LEU A 201 4.06 -6.24 4.97
N HIS A 202 4.53 -6.17 6.22
CA HIS A 202 5.34 -7.22 6.82
C HIS A 202 4.60 -8.55 6.91
N ASP A 203 3.37 -8.53 7.45
CA ASP A 203 2.55 -9.74 7.60
C ASP A 203 2.25 -10.37 6.23
N LEU A 204 1.94 -9.55 5.22
CA LEU A 204 1.63 -10.01 3.88
C LEU A 204 2.86 -10.56 3.15
N ALA A 205 4.02 -9.91 3.28
CA ALA A 205 5.27 -10.40 2.71
C ALA A 205 5.64 -11.77 3.31
N SER A 206 5.53 -11.92 4.62
CA SER A 206 5.73 -13.20 5.31
C SER A 206 4.75 -14.28 4.83
N GLN A 207 3.46 -13.95 4.68
CA GLN A 207 2.43 -14.87 4.18
C GLN A 207 2.73 -15.42 2.77
N TYR A 208 3.27 -14.58 1.90
CA TYR A 208 3.67 -14.93 0.52
C TYR A 208 5.11 -15.43 0.41
N ASN A 209 5.81 -15.65 1.54
CA ASN A 209 7.22 -16.02 1.58
C ASN A 209 8.10 -15.09 0.73
N LEU A 210 7.85 -13.77 0.81
CA LEU A 210 8.58 -12.73 0.10
C LEU A 210 9.58 -12.07 1.05
N GLY A 211 10.79 -11.87 0.53
CA GLY A 211 11.83 -11.08 1.17
C GLY A 211 11.89 -9.67 0.60
N GLY A 212 12.63 -8.79 1.26
CA GLY A 212 12.93 -7.46 0.74
C GLY A 212 12.76 -6.35 1.76
N TYR A 213 12.37 -5.16 1.30
CA TYR A 213 12.39 -3.95 2.12
C TYR A 213 11.13 -3.09 1.96
N ALA A 214 10.66 -2.51 3.07
CA ALA A 214 9.72 -1.40 3.07
C ALA A 214 10.35 -0.16 3.69
N LYS A 215 10.69 0.83 2.87
CA LYS A 215 11.15 2.15 3.34
C LYS A 215 9.94 3.03 3.64
N ILE A 216 9.80 3.43 4.91
CA ILE A 216 8.67 4.22 5.40
C ILE A 216 8.88 5.73 5.21
N GLY A 217 7.85 6.53 5.51
CA GLY A 217 7.90 7.98 5.37
C GLY A 217 7.76 8.43 3.92
N TRP A 218 8.53 9.45 3.52
CA TRP A 218 8.39 10.16 2.24
C TRP A 218 9.65 10.06 1.38
N PRO A 219 9.56 9.65 0.09
CA PRO A 219 8.51 8.78 -0.44
C PRO A 219 8.56 7.41 0.25
N GLY A 220 7.47 6.65 0.13
CA GLY A 220 7.44 5.25 0.54
C GLY A 220 7.90 4.34 -0.59
N VAL A 221 8.74 3.35 -0.30
CA VAL A 221 9.22 2.40 -1.30
C VAL A 221 9.09 0.98 -0.77
N VAL A 222 8.53 0.08 -1.56
CA VAL A 222 8.45 -1.35 -1.25
C VAL A 222 9.20 -2.10 -2.33
N LEU A 223 10.19 -2.89 -1.93
CA LEU A 223 10.92 -3.83 -2.78
C LEU A 223 10.63 -5.24 -2.29
N VAL A 224 10.16 -6.11 -3.17
CA VAL A 224 9.88 -7.52 -2.85
C VAL A 224 10.59 -8.44 -3.83
N GLU A 225 11.03 -9.59 -3.32
CA GLU A 225 11.59 -10.71 -4.08
C GLU A 225 11.04 -12.05 -3.60
N GLY A 226 10.68 -12.93 -4.53
CA GLY A 226 10.25 -14.29 -4.24
C GLY A 226 9.66 -14.95 -5.47
N GLU A 227 8.79 -15.94 -5.30
CA GLU A 227 8.07 -16.53 -6.43
C GLU A 227 7.25 -15.46 -7.16
N GLU A 228 7.29 -15.48 -8.49
CA GLU A 228 6.63 -14.48 -9.34
C GLU A 228 5.12 -14.40 -9.08
N SER A 229 4.47 -15.54 -8.91
CA SER A 229 3.04 -15.64 -8.57
C SER A 229 2.72 -14.98 -7.22
N SER A 230 3.61 -15.14 -6.25
CA SER A 230 3.51 -14.58 -4.90
C SER A 230 3.76 -13.06 -4.92
N CYS A 231 4.74 -12.59 -5.69
CA CYS A 231 4.98 -11.17 -5.88
C CYS A 231 3.79 -10.47 -6.55
N GLN A 232 3.17 -11.09 -7.56
CA GLN A 232 1.97 -10.56 -8.21
C GLN A 232 0.79 -10.46 -7.23
N SER A 233 0.55 -11.54 -6.47
CA SER A 233 -0.53 -11.60 -5.48
C SER A 233 -0.34 -10.55 -4.38
N PHE A 234 0.89 -10.39 -3.89
CA PHE A 234 1.24 -9.34 -2.93
C PHE A 234 0.91 -7.95 -3.48
N VAL A 235 1.28 -7.65 -4.73
CA VAL A 235 0.98 -6.37 -5.38
C VAL A 235 -0.51 -6.13 -5.52
N ASP A 236 -1.26 -7.15 -5.94
CA ASP A 236 -2.71 -7.04 -6.15
C ASP A 236 -3.46 -6.84 -4.84
N GLU A 237 -2.97 -7.42 -3.74
CA GLU A 237 -3.55 -7.23 -2.42
C GLU A 237 -3.25 -5.84 -1.86
N ILE A 238 -1.99 -5.38 -1.88
CA ILE A 238 -1.67 -4.05 -1.35
C ILE A 238 -2.33 -2.94 -2.17
N LYS A 239 -2.56 -3.13 -3.48
CA LYS A 239 -3.28 -2.17 -4.33
C LYS A 239 -4.72 -1.93 -3.86
N ARG A 240 -5.35 -2.89 -3.16
CA ARG A 240 -6.71 -2.76 -2.62
C ARG A 240 -6.76 -1.87 -1.38
N TRP A 241 -5.63 -1.61 -0.73
CA TRP A 241 -5.60 -0.72 0.43
C TRP A 241 -5.74 0.74 0.01
N ARG A 242 -6.11 1.59 0.97
CA ARG A 242 -6.34 3.02 0.70
C ARG A 242 -5.01 3.78 0.55
N TRP A 243 -4.51 3.95 -0.67
CA TRP A 243 -3.32 4.76 -1.00
C TRP A 243 -3.69 6.14 -1.56
N GLN A 244 -2.82 7.14 -1.36
CA GLN A 244 -2.92 8.39 -2.11
C GLN A 244 -2.36 8.22 -3.53
N GLN A 245 -1.24 7.51 -3.63
CA GLN A 245 -0.65 7.08 -4.89
C GLN A 245 0.18 5.83 -4.60
N LEU A 246 0.01 4.82 -5.44
CA LEU A 246 0.82 3.59 -5.43
C LEU A 246 1.08 3.20 -6.89
N GLN A 247 2.33 2.91 -7.23
CA GLN A 247 2.71 2.57 -8.59
C GLN A 247 3.85 1.54 -8.58
N VAL A 248 3.68 0.43 -9.29
CA VAL A 248 4.80 -0.46 -9.59
C VAL A 248 5.66 0.22 -10.65
N ARG A 249 6.95 0.43 -10.35
CA ARG A 249 7.86 1.21 -11.20
C ARG A 249 8.96 0.37 -11.85
N GLY A 250 9.22 -0.81 -11.33
CA GLY A 250 10.16 -1.75 -11.92
C GLY A 250 9.77 -3.17 -11.56
N GLU A 251 9.96 -4.07 -12.52
CA GLU A 251 9.67 -5.49 -12.41
C GLU A 251 10.80 -6.25 -13.08
N GLU A 252 11.20 -7.38 -12.49
CA GLU A 252 12.18 -8.30 -13.06
C GLU A 252 11.68 -9.73 -12.86
N GLN A 253 11.81 -10.56 -13.88
CA GLN A 253 11.45 -11.97 -13.84
C GLN A 253 12.63 -12.82 -14.30
N ILE A 254 13.00 -13.80 -13.50
CA ILE A 254 14.10 -14.73 -13.79
C ILE A 254 13.54 -16.15 -13.78
N ARG A 255 13.62 -16.82 -14.93
CA ARG A 255 13.29 -18.25 -15.01
C ARG A 255 14.39 -19.06 -14.33
N ILE A 256 14.00 -19.88 -13.37
CA ILE A 256 14.90 -20.75 -12.62
C ILE A 256 15.05 -22.07 -13.40
N PRO A 257 16.28 -22.51 -13.71
CA PRO A 257 16.52 -23.78 -14.37
C PRO A 257 15.94 -24.96 -13.58
N ARG A 258 15.47 -25.99 -14.29
CA ARG A 258 14.92 -27.20 -13.68
C ARG A 258 15.97 -27.88 -12.79
N GLY A 259 15.68 -27.97 -11.49
CA GLY A 259 16.52 -28.64 -10.51
C GLY A 259 16.98 -27.72 -9.38
N ASP A 260 17.12 -26.42 -9.67
CA ASP A 260 17.57 -25.42 -8.70
C ASP A 260 16.45 -25.01 -7.74
N SER A 261 16.83 -24.60 -6.52
CA SER A 261 15.88 -23.97 -5.59
C SER A 261 15.65 -22.51 -5.97
N LEU A 262 14.45 -21.99 -5.72
CA LEU A 262 14.17 -20.56 -5.88
C LEU A 262 15.07 -19.72 -4.95
N ASP A 263 15.37 -20.21 -3.75
CA ASP A 263 16.19 -19.51 -2.77
C ASP A 263 17.65 -19.37 -3.20
N ASP A 264 18.16 -20.25 -4.06
CA ASP A 264 19.55 -20.17 -4.58
C ASP A 264 19.74 -18.97 -5.51
N HIS A 265 18.64 -18.47 -6.09
CA HIS A 265 18.64 -17.36 -7.05
C HIS A 265 18.19 -16.03 -6.43
N ARG A 266 17.86 -16.04 -5.13
CA ARG A 266 17.51 -14.83 -4.38
C ARG A 266 18.72 -13.95 -4.14
N LYS A 267 18.52 -12.65 -4.29
CA LYS A 267 19.53 -11.61 -4.02
C LYS A 267 19.25 -10.86 -2.72
N LEU A 268 18.00 -10.87 -2.27
CA LEU A 268 17.55 -10.25 -1.02
C LEU A 268 17.46 -11.31 0.08
N SER A 269 17.52 -10.84 1.33
CA SER A 269 17.20 -11.68 2.49
C SER A 269 15.78 -12.26 2.33
N PRO A 270 15.52 -13.51 2.76
CA PRO A 270 14.16 -14.04 2.82
C PRO A 270 13.27 -13.28 3.81
N ASP A 271 13.86 -12.55 4.76
CA ASP A 271 13.14 -11.68 5.67
C ASP A 271 12.70 -10.38 4.98
N PHE A 272 11.55 -9.87 5.42
CA PHE A 272 11.02 -8.59 4.95
C PHE A 272 11.28 -7.51 5.99
N GLU A 273 12.22 -6.62 5.69
CA GLU A 273 12.71 -5.62 6.63
C GLU A 273 12.05 -4.26 6.43
N GLU A 274 11.80 -3.55 7.54
CA GLU A 274 11.31 -2.18 7.51
C GLU A 274 12.48 -1.21 7.71
N LEU A 275 12.61 -0.25 6.80
CA LEU A 275 13.59 0.84 6.86
C LEU A 275 12.90 2.14 7.25
N GLY A 276 13.57 2.96 8.07
CA GLY A 276 13.12 4.22 8.61
C GLY A 276 12.91 5.33 7.58
N GLU A 277 12.39 6.48 8.05
CA GLU A 277 11.98 7.60 7.18
C GLU A 277 13.15 8.23 6.40
N ASP A 278 14.35 8.24 6.98
CA ASP A 278 15.56 8.84 6.39
C ASP A 278 16.50 7.80 5.75
N GLU A 279 16.08 6.53 5.68
CA GLU A 279 16.95 5.41 5.28
C GLU A 279 16.89 5.10 3.77
N MET A 280 16.57 6.08 2.93
CA MET A 280 16.60 5.91 1.47
C MET A 280 18.00 5.57 0.96
N SER A 281 19.04 6.16 1.57
CA SER A 281 20.44 5.85 1.23
C SER A 281 20.83 4.43 1.62
N ALA A 282 20.29 3.90 2.73
CA ALA A 282 20.50 2.51 3.14
C ALA A 282 19.83 1.55 2.15
N LEU A 283 18.58 1.84 1.76
CA LEU A 283 17.88 1.07 0.72
C LEU A 283 18.68 1.06 -0.60
N ALA A 284 19.18 2.21 -1.05
CA ALA A 284 19.99 2.31 -2.26
C ALA A 284 21.28 1.49 -2.16
N GLN A 285 21.96 1.53 -1.01
CA GLN A 285 23.17 0.77 -0.76
C GLN A 285 22.90 -0.75 -0.74
N ASN A 286 21.81 -1.19 -0.07
CA ASN A 286 21.40 -2.59 -0.04
C ASN A 286 21.10 -3.10 -1.45
N CYS A 287 20.36 -2.33 -2.26
CA CYS A 287 20.12 -2.65 -3.67
C CYS A 287 21.42 -2.72 -4.48
N ARG A 288 22.38 -1.83 -4.25
CA ARG A 288 23.67 -1.85 -4.96
C ARG A 288 24.48 -3.11 -4.62
N VAL A 289 24.58 -3.46 -3.34
CA VAL A 289 25.29 -4.66 -2.88
C VAL A 289 24.64 -5.94 -3.43
N ALA A 290 23.30 -5.96 -3.48
CA ALA A 290 22.54 -7.06 -4.08
C ALA A 290 22.60 -7.08 -5.62
N GLY A 291 23.17 -6.08 -6.29
CA GLY A 291 23.17 -5.99 -7.76
C GLY A 291 21.77 -5.76 -8.34
N LEU A 292 20.95 -4.95 -7.65
CA LEU A 292 19.60 -4.50 -8.00
C LEU A 292 19.51 -2.98 -8.15
N GLU A 293 20.64 -2.30 -8.36
CA GLU A 293 20.70 -0.83 -8.51
C GLU A 293 19.82 -0.33 -9.67
N GLY A 294 19.81 -1.05 -10.81
CA GLY A 294 18.94 -0.73 -11.95
C GLY A 294 17.46 -0.73 -11.56
N LEU A 295 17.01 -1.76 -10.83
CA LEU A 295 15.64 -1.86 -10.34
C LEU A 295 15.34 -0.70 -9.37
N PHE A 296 16.25 -0.38 -8.46
CA PHE A 296 16.11 0.78 -7.57
C PHE A 296 15.94 2.11 -8.31
N LEU A 297 16.75 2.37 -9.35
CA LEU A 297 16.70 3.62 -10.11
C LEU A 297 15.37 3.82 -10.84
N THR A 298 14.73 2.74 -11.31
CA THR A 298 13.37 2.82 -11.92
C THR A 298 12.34 3.39 -10.94
N CYS A 299 12.49 3.12 -9.64
CA CYS A 299 11.59 3.63 -8.61
C CYS A 299 11.65 5.16 -8.49
N LEU A 300 12.82 5.77 -8.70
CA LEU A 300 13.00 7.21 -8.57
C LEU A 300 12.82 7.97 -9.90
N LYS A 301 12.48 7.27 -11.00
CA LYS A 301 12.45 7.84 -12.37
C LYS A 301 13.76 8.56 -12.74
N ILE A 302 14.88 8.15 -12.15
CA ILE A 302 16.19 8.64 -12.52
C ILE A 302 16.57 7.84 -13.77
N ASN A 303 16.17 8.34 -14.94
CA ASN A 303 16.59 7.74 -16.20
C ASN A 303 18.12 7.73 -16.27
N ASP A 304 18.64 6.58 -16.67
CA ASP A 304 20.05 6.28 -16.86
C ASP A 304 20.65 7.19 -17.96
N SER A 305 20.98 8.41 -17.56
CA SER A 305 21.60 9.44 -18.40
C SER A 305 23.09 9.20 -18.59
N ARG A 306 23.62 8.04 -18.19
CA ARG A 306 25.06 7.75 -18.23
C ARG A 306 25.51 6.87 -19.40
N ASN A 307 24.60 6.31 -20.22
CA ASN A 307 25.00 5.34 -21.23
C ASN A 307 24.33 5.43 -22.62
N LYS A 308 23.73 6.56 -22.99
CA LYS A 308 23.24 6.76 -24.37
C LYS A 308 24.19 7.66 -25.15
N SER A 309 25.21 7.04 -25.73
CA SER A 309 25.98 7.60 -26.84
C SER A 309 25.03 7.89 -28.02
N ASP A 310 24.96 9.15 -28.40
CA ASP A 310 24.73 9.69 -29.75
C ASP A 310 23.80 8.89 -30.67
N VAL A 311 22.48 9.09 -30.56
CA VAL A 311 21.58 9.35 -31.70
C VAL A 311 20.39 10.15 -31.16
N GLU A 312 20.38 11.46 -31.40
CA GLU A 312 19.23 12.34 -31.15
C GLU A 312 18.11 12.02 -32.17
N GLU A 313 17.03 11.43 -31.69
CA GLU A 313 15.71 11.59 -32.32
C GLU A 313 14.86 12.47 -31.39
N VAL A 314 14.66 13.71 -31.81
CA VAL A 314 13.88 14.72 -31.10
C VAL A 314 12.41 14.34 -31.21
N VAL A 315 11.86 13.72 -30.16
CA VAL A 315 10.41 13.59 -30.01
C VAL A 315 9.91 14.86 -29.33
N GLU A 316 9.27 15.74 -30.09
CA GLU A 316 8.59 16.95 -29.61
C GLU A 316 7.41 16.55 -28.71
N THR A 317 7.65 16.30 -27.43
CA THR A 317 6.56 16.28 -26.44
C THR A 317 6.22 17.74 -26.11
N GLY A 318 5.06 18.21 -26.60
CA GLY A 318 4.56 19.55 -26.29
C GLY A 318 4.38 19.73 -24.78
N HIS A 319 5.10 20.69 -24.20
CA HIS A 319 4.93 21.04 -22.79
C HIS A 319 3.81 22.07 -22.69
N TYR A 320 3.16 22.19 -21.54
CA TYR A 320 2.17 23.23 -21.26
C TYR A 320 2.70 24.12 -20.14
N GLY A 321 2.56 25.43 -20.30
CA GLY A 321 3.05 26.40 -19.34
C GLY A 321 1.95 27.35 -18.89
N VAL A 322 2.10 27.85 -17.67
CA VAL A 322 1.30 28.96 -17.14
C VAL A 322 2.20 29.97 -16.43
N LEU A 323 2.02 31.25 -16.77
CA LEU A 323 2.67 32.38 -16.12
C LEU A 323 1.65 33.12 -15.25
N VAL A 324 1.97 33.26 -13.96
CA VAL A 324 1.10 33.83 -12.95
C VAL A 324 1.78 35.04 -12.29
N ASN A 325 1.04 36.14 -12.17
CA ASN A 325 1.43 37.29 -11.37
C ASN A 325 0.84 37.16 -9.96
N VAL A 326 1.71 37.29 -8.96
CA VAL A 326 1.39 37.20 -7.53
C VAL A 326 1.54 38.59 -6.90
N ASP A 327 0.48 39.07 -6.26
CA ASP A 327 0.38 40.43 -5.72
C ASP A 327 1.23 40.65 -4.45
N HIS A 328 1.31 39.64 -3.57
CA HIS A 328 2.12 39.70 -2.36
C HIS A 328 2.54 38.30 -1.91
N MET A 329 3.67 38.23 -1.22
CA MET A 329 4.19 37.00 -0.62
C MET A 329 4.70 37.34 0.79
N ASN A 330 3.81 37.37 1.78
CA ASN A 330 4.15 37.82 3.14
C ASN A 330 5.10 36.85 3.83
N ASN A 331 4.89 35.53 3.66
CA ASN A 331 5.87 34.51 4.07
C ASN A 331 6.61 33.92 2.87
N ALA A 332 7.54 34.71 2.33
CA ALA A 332 8.23 34.34 1.09
C ALA A 332 9.03 33.03 1.17
N LYS A 333 9.55 32.65 2.35
CA LYS A 333 10.27 31.38 2.54
C LYS A 333 9.33 30.17 2.50
N SER A 334 8.26 30.19 3.28
CA SER A 334 7.29 29.08 3.33
C SER A 334 6.55 28.92 2.01
N TYR A 335 6.20 30.03 1.38
CA TYR A 335 5.47 30.06 0.13
C TYR A 335 6.29 29.51 -1.04
N ARG A 336 7.55 29.93 -1.17
CA ARG A 336 8.48 29.35 -2.17
C ARG A 336 8.73 27.87 -1.92
N LYS A 337 8.91 27.47 -0.64
CA LYS A 337 9.09 26.05 -0.28
C LYS A 337 7.87 25.22 -0.65
N TRP A 338 6.67 25.76 -0.44
CA TRP A 338 5.43 25.11 -0.85
C TRP A 338 5.35 24.99 -2.37
N LEU A 339 5.57 26.07 -3.12
CA LEU A 339 5.55 26.04 -4.59
C LEU A 339 6.56 25.06 -5.19
N LYS A 340 7.82 25.10 -4.72
CA LYS A 340 8.88 24.16 -5.16
C LYS A 340 8.44 22.71 -4.90
N ARG A 341 7.94 22.41 -3.70
CA ARG A 341 7.48 21.07 -3.32
C ARG A 341 6.27 20.60 -4.15
N THR A 342 5.29 21.48 -4.35
CA THR A 342 4.08 21.18 -5.11
C THR A 342 4.40 20.94 -6.58
N CYS A 343 5.22 21.78 -7.21
CA CYS A 343 5.63 21.60 -8.61
C CYS A 343 6.46 20.33 -8.79
N GLN A 344 7.44 20.08 -7.91
CA GLN A 344 8.24 18.84 -7.92
C GLN A 344 7.36 17.60 -7.75
N SER A 345 6.33 17.64 -6.88
CA SER A 345 5.43 16.51 -6.67
C SER A 345 4.61 16.13 -7.90
N GLN A 346 4.35 17.10 -8.78
CA GLN A 346 3.58 16.91 -10.02
C GLN A 346 4.49 16.78 -11.26
N GLY A 347 5.81 16.81 -11.10
CA GLY A 347 6.75 16.77 -12.23
C GLY A 347 6.80 18.08 -13.05
N CYS A 348 6.36 19.20 -12.48
CA CYS A 348 6.42 20.51 -13.13
C CYS A 348 7.73 21.23 -12.78
N THR A 349 8.27 21.93 -13.77
CA THR A 349 9.38 22.89 -13.61
C THR A 349 8.82 24.24 -13.16
N LEU A 350 9.49 24.87 -12.20
CA LEU A 350 9.05 26.11 -11.57
C LEU A 350 10.10 27.20 -11.72
N MET A 351 9.66 28.40 -12.04
CA MET A 351 10.47 29.62 -11.99
C MET A 351 9.75 30.67 -11.17
N ILE A 352 10.48 31.31 -10.25
CA ILE A 352 9.98 32.44 -9.47
C ILE A 352 10.95 33.60 -9.64
N ARG A 353 10.44 34.75 -10.10
CA ARG A 353 11.21 35.98 -10.25
C ARG A 353 10.48 37.15 -9.62
N GLN A 354 11.24 38.00 -8.94
CA GLN A 354 10.74 39.19 -8.26
C GLN A 354 11.52 40.41 -8.74
N HIS A 355 10.77 41.47 -9.06
CA HIS A 355 11.34 42.75 -9.45
C HIS A 355 10.86 43.86 -8.51
N HIS A 356 11.80 44.69 -8.03
CA HIS A 356 11.54 45.91 -7.30
C HIS A 356 11.72 47.07 -8.29
N GLY A 357 10.64 47.83 -8.56
CA GLY A 357 10.73 48.98 -9.46
C GLY A 357 11.74 49.99 -8.91
N ASN A 358 12.72 50.35 -9.72
CA ASN A 358 13.62 51.47 -9.43
C ASN A 358 12.80 52.76 -9.48
N LEU A 359 12.16 53.13 -8.36
CA LEU A 359 11.75 54.48 -7.93
C LEU A 359 10.99 54.31 -6.61
N ASN A 360 11.66 54.69 -5.51
CA ASN A 360 11.22 54.69 -4.11
C ASN A 360 11.03 53.30 -3.46
N GLU A 361 11.77 53.09 -2.36
CA GLU A 361 11.85 51.88 -1.50
C GLU A 361 10.50 51.42 -0.86
N GLN A 362 9.37 51.96 -1.32
CA GLN A 362 8.03 51.68 -0.82
C GLN A 362 7.10 51.06 -1.89
N SER A 363 7.58 50.84 -3.12
CA SER A 363 6.78 50.17 -4.15
C SER A 363 6.71 48.66 -3.89
N LYS A 364 5.49 48.10 -3.92
CA LYS A 364 5.28 46.65 -3.73
C LYS A 364 6.01 45.87 -4.84
N PRO A 365 6.76 44.82 -4.51
CA PRO A 365 7.47 44.03 -5.52
C PRO A 365 6.48 43.30 -6.43
N ARG A 366 6.76 43.30 -7.73
CA ARG A 366 6.01 42.47 -8.68
C ARG A 366 6.64 41.08 -8.72
N ILE A 367 5.84 40.06 -8.45
CA ILE A 367 6.29 38.67 -8.39
C ILE A 367 5.64 37.91 -9.55
N TYR A 368 6.48 37.24 -10.33
CA TYR A 368 6.07 36.39 -11.43
C TYR A 368 6.49 34.95 -11.15
N VAL A 369 5.56 34.04 -11.38
CA VAL A 369 5.76 32.60 -11.21
C VAL A 369 5.39 31.90 -12.51
N ALA A 370 6.35 31.23 -13.13
CA ALA A 370 6.11 30.39 -14.29
C ALA A 370 6.14 28.92 -13.89
N ILE A 371 5.16 28.15 -14.36
CA ILE A 371 5.05 26.71 -14.12
C ILE A 371 4.96 26.04 -15.48
N LEU A 372 5.86 25.10 -15.73
CA LEU A 372 5.99 24.40 -17.02
C LEU A 372 5.95 22.88 -16.77
N GLY A 373 5.19 22.14 -17.57
CA GLY A 373 5.10 20.70 -17.43
C GLY A 373 4.02 20.10 -18.31
N GLU A 374 3.54 18.91 -17.98
CA GLU A 374 2.39 18.35 -18.67
C GLU A 374 1.09 19.11 -18.32
N ARG A 375 0.16 19.23 -19.27
CA ARG A 375 -1.06 20.04 -19.12
C ARG A 375 -1.89 19.65 -17.88
N GLU A 376 -2.00 18.36 -17.60
CA GLU A 376 -2.76 17.86 -16.45
C GLU A 376 -2.06 18.20 -15.13
N CYS A 377 -0.75 18.00 -15.08
CA CYS A 377 0.09 18.31 -13.92
C CYS A 377 0.04 19.80 -13.56
N VAL A 378 0.16 20.69 -14.55
CA VAL A 378 0.08 22.15 -14.34
C VAL A 378 -1.31 22.56 -13.83
N LYS A 379 -2.40 21.98 -14.37
CA LYS A 379 -3.76 22.23 -13.87
C LYS A 379 -3.94 21.79 -12.42
N ILE A 380 -3.36 20.65 -12.03
CA ILE A 380 -3.39 20.16 -10.65
C ILE A 380 -2.65 21.13 -9.72
N VAL A 381 -1.46 21.58 -10.10
CA VAL A 381 -0.69 22.57 -9.32
C VAL A 381 -1.49 23.86 -9.14
N LEU A 382 -2.07 24.42 -10.20
CA LEU A 382 -2.88 25.65 -10.11
C LEU A 382 -4.13 25.48 -9.23
N LYS A 383 -4.79 24.32 -9.29
CA LYS A 383 -5.94 24.00 -8.44
C LYS A 383 -5.54 23.90 -6.97
N GLN A 384 -4.40 23.26 -6.68
CA GLN A 384 -3.87 23.19 -5.32
C GLN A 384 -3.44 24.58 -4.83
N TRP A 385 -2.87 25.40 -5.71
CA TRP A 385 -2.41 26.74 -5.37
C TRP A 385 -3.57 27.66 -4.98
N ARG A 386 -4.68 27.62 -5.73
CA ARG A 386 -5.90 28.40 -5.43
C ARG A 386 -6.67 27.95 -4.18
N THR A 387 -6.45 26.72 -3.72
CA THR A 387 -7.19 26.12 -2.59
C THR A 387 -6.35 25.98 -1.32
N SER A 388 -5.03 26.06 -1.45
CA SER A 388 -4.11 25.97 -0.33
C SER A 388 -3.99 27.32 0.38
N ARG A 389 -3.96 27.25 1.70
CA ARG A 389 -3.77 28.40 2.60
C ARG A 389 -2.28 28.64 2.82
N VAL A 390 -1.56 28.95 1.75
CA VAL A 390 -0.08 28.99 1.74
C VAL A 390 0.44 30.28 2.38
N ASP A 391 -0.29 31.38 2.24
CA ASP A 391 0.06 32.68 2.84
C ASP A 391 -0.96 33.14 3.88
N VAL A 392 -0.55 34.06 4.74
CA VAL A 392 -1.42 34.74 5.72
C VAL A 392 -1.36 36.25 5.49
N ASP A 393 -2.51 36.93 5.62
CA ASP A 393 -2.55 38.39 5.51
C ASP A 393 -1.85 39.04 6.72
N SER A 394 -1.68 40.36 6.67
CA SER A 394 -1.14 41.17 7.78
C SER A 394 -2.00 41.12 9.06
N ARG A 395 -3.13 40.41 9.04
CA ARG A 395 -4.05 40.17 10.16
C ARG A 395 -4.10 38.69 10.55
N ASN A 396 -3.12 37.88 10.12
CA ASN A 396 -2.98 36.45 10.43
C ASN A 396 -4.13 35.56 9.93
N LYS A 397 -4.95 36.03 8.99
CA LYS A 397 -5.95 35.19 8.32
C LYS A 397 -5.31 34.49 7.12
N PRO A 398 -5.61 33.20 6.89
CA PRO A 398 -5.09 32.51 5.73
C PRO A 398 -5.59 33.16 4.44
N CYS A 399 -4.68 33.70 3.64
CA CYS A 399 -4.96 34.22 2.30
C CYS A 399 -5.30 33.05 1.39
N LEU A 400 -6.47 33.13 0.75
CA LEU A 400 -6.77 32.26 -0.38
C LEU A 400 -6.27 32.98 -1.62
N GLU A 401 -5.40 32.34 -2.38
CA GLU A 401 -4.77 32.88 -3.58
C GLU A 401 -5.71 32.99 -4.79
N ARG A 402 -7.00 33.19 -4.51
CA ARG A 402 -8.07 33.37 -5.49
C ARG A 402 -7.88 34.62 -6.36
N MET A 403 -6.92 35.49 -6.01
CA MET A 403 -6.61 36.73 -6.72
C MET A 403 -5.32 36.66 -7.55
N MET A 404 -4.71 35.48 -7.72
CA MET A 404 -3.57 35.32 -8.63
C MET A 404 -4.01 35.61 -10.08
N LYS A 405 -3.33 36.53 -10.77
CA LYS A 405 -3.66 36.89 -12.16
C LYS A 405 -2.84 36.03 -13.10
N VAL A 406 -3.49 35.13 -13.84
CA VAL A 406 -2.83 34.41 -14.94
C VAL A 406 -2.54 35.43 -16.03
N VAL A 407 -1.25 35.60 -16.35
CA VAL A 407 -0.76 36.55 -17.36
C VAL A 407 -0.77 35.88 -18.73
N ALA A 408 -0.34 34.63 -18.80
CA ALA A 408 -0.33 33.82 -20.01
C ALA A 408 -0.53 32.33 -19.67
N GLU A 409 -1.15 31.58 -20.57
CA GLU A 409 -1.21 30.11 -20.54
C GLU A 409 -1.13 29.55 -21.97
N GLY A 410 -0.37 28.47 -22.21
CA GLY A 410 -0.14 27.98 -23.57
C GLY A 410 0.74 26.74 -23.68
N ASP A 411 0.74 26.13 -24.86
CA ASP A 411 1.67 25.05 -25.20
C ASP A 411 3.05 25.62 -25.56
N VAL A 412 4.09 24.96 -25.09
CA VAL A 412 5.49 25.39 -25.11
C VAL A 412 6.30 24.31 -25.80
N THR A 413 6.92 24.67 -26.92
CA THR A 413 7.73 23.75 -27.74
C THR A 413 9.16 23.60 -27.22
N ARG A 414 9.69 24.59 -26.51
CA ARG A 414 11.03 24.57 -25.91
C ARG A 414 11.03 25.16 -24.51
N ILE A 415 11.62 24.45 -23.55
CA ILE A 415 11.87 24.96 -22.20
C ILE A 415 13.03 25.97 -22.27
N PRO A 416 12.84 27.25 -21.90
CA PRO A 416 13.92 28.25 -21.91
C PRO A 416 15.17 27.81 -21.12
N ARG A 417 16.35 27.98 -21.70
CA ARG A 417 17.64 27.68 -21.04
C ARG A 417 17.85 28.66 -19.88
N GLY A 418 17.92 28.15 -18.65
CA GLY A 418 18.02 28.94 -17.41
C GLY A 418 16.99 28.56 -16.35
N LEU A 419 16.07 27.64 -16.66
CA LEU A 419 15.08 27.09 -15.73
C LEU A 419 15.65 25.93 -14.92
N SER A 420 16.53 26.22 -13.96
CA SER A 420 16.91 25.24 -12.94
C SER A 420 16.11 25.50 -11.66
N ASN A 421 15.63 24.42 -11.02
CA ASN A 421 14.94 24.50 -9.72
C ASN A 421 15.85 25.01 -8.57
N ASP A 422 17.15 25.14 -8.85
CA ASP A 422 18.22 25.46 -7.90
C ASP A 422 18.62 26.94 -7.90
N ASP A 423 17.97 27.76 -8.71
CA ASP A 423 18.28 29.19 -8.77
C ASP A 423 17.62 29.91 -7.58
N ASP A 424 18.35 29.98 -6.46
CA ASP A 424 17.90 30.62 -5.22
C ASP A 424 17.88 32.16 -5.30
N ASP A 425 18.38 32.74 -6.39
CA ASP A 425 18.32 34.18 -6.62
C ASP A 425 16.98 34.58 -7.27
N VAL A 426 16.05 34.99 -6.40
CA VAL A 426 14.70 35.39 -6.79
C VAL A 426 14.68 36.82 -7.36
N ASN A 427 15.69 37.63 -7.04
CA ASN A 427 15.75 39.03 -7.44
C ASN A 427 16.36 39.19 -8.83
N CYS A 428 15.67 39.87 -9.75
CA CYS A 428 16.22 40.20 -11.05
C CYS A 428 15.97 41.67 -11.43
N SER A 429 16.89 42.25 -12.22
CA SER A 429 16.71 43.57 -12.81
C SER A 429 15.52 43.56 -13.79
N ALA A 430 14.93 44.74 -14.03
CA ALA A 430 13.79 44.89 -14.96
C ALA A 430 14.11 44.32 -16.34
N GLU A 431 15.31 44.61 -16.85
CA GLU A 431 15.81 44.15 -18.14
C GLU A 431 15.95 42.63 -18.20
N LYS A 432 16.47 41.99 -17.14
CA LYS A 432 16.57 40.51 -17.07
C LYS A 432 15.20 39.85 -16.97
N LEU A 433 14.27 40.44 -16.22
CA LEU A 433 12.90 39.95 -16.15
C LEU A 433 12.23 40.05 -17.53
N GLN A 434 12.41 41.18 -18.22
CA GLN A 434 11.86 41.43 -19.54
C GLN A 434 12.44 40.45 -20.58
N THR A 435 13.75 40.22 -20.61
CA THR A 435 14.37 39.22 -21.51
C THR A 435 13.86 37.80 -21.23
N VAL A 436 13.66 37.43 -19.96
CA VAL A 436 13.11 36.11 -19.60
C VAL A 436 11.65 36.01 -20.04
N LEU A 437 10.85 37.06 -19.85
CA LEU A 437 9.45 37.11 -20.29
C LEU A 437 9.33 37.10 -21.83
N GLU A 438 10.17 37.86 -22.54
CA GLU A 438 10.22 37.89 -24.02
C GLU A 438 10.66 36.53 -24.59
N SER A 439 11.63 35.85 -23.95
CA SER A 439 12.04 34.49 -24.36
C SER A 439 10.94 33.44 -24.14
N ILE A 440 9.99 33.72 -23.24
CA ILE A 440 8.79 32.90 -23.02
C ILE A 440 7.72 33.29 -24.04
N ASP A 441 7.53 34.58 -24.33
CA ASP A 441 6.55 35.12 -25.29
C ASP A 441 6.84 34.68 -26.74
N GLU A 442 8.12 34.60 -27.16
CA GLU A 442 8.50 34.06 -28.47
C GLU A 442 8.11 32.59 -28.68
N SER A 443 7.99 31.81 -27.60
CA SER A 443 7.53 30.41 -27.66
C SER A 443 6.00 30.26 -27.51
N TRP A 444 5.29 31.33 -27.16
CA TRP A 444 3.87 31.34 -26.76
C TRP A 444 3.04 32.30 -27.63
N GLY A 445 3.41 32.42 -28.90
CA GLY A 445 2.94 33.45 -29.82
C GLY A 445 1.52 34.00 -29.59
N SER A 446 1.50 35.31 -29.30
CA SER A 446 0.38 36.26 -29.42
C SER A 446 -0.56 36.43 -28.22
N ALA A 447 -0.15 37.23 -27.22
CA ALA A 447 -1.10 37.89 -26.30
C ALA A 447 -0.61 39.20 -25.64
N MET A 448 0.38 39.92 -26.19
CA MET A 448 0.90 41.17 -25.59
C MET A 448 0.40 42.48 -26.21
N GLU A 449 -0.66 42.50 -27.03
CA GLU A 449 -1.18 43.77 -27.61
C GLU A 449 -2.35 44.44 -26.85
N ALA A 450 -2.80 43.94 -25.69
CA ALA A 450 -3.91 44.59 -24.99
C ALA A 450 -3.61 44.91 -23.52
N GLY A 451 -2.80 45.95 -23.29
CA GLY A 451 -2.82 46.68 -22.02
C GLY A 451 -1.48 47.26 -21.58
N GLY A 452 -1.03 48.33 -22.24
CA GLY A 452 -0.17 49.32 -21.60
C GLY A 452 -0.94 50.64 -21.41
N PRO A 453 -0.32 51.68 -20.84
CA PRO A 453 0.66 51.72 -19.75
C PRO A 453 0.04 51.79 -18.35
#